data_AF-A0A954F6X5-F1
#
_entry.id   AF-A0A954F6X5-F1
#
_cell.length_a   1.000
_cell.length_b   1.000
_cell.length_c   1.000
_cell.angle_alpha   90.00
_cell.angle_beta   90.00
_cell.angle_gamma   90.00
#
_symmetry.space_group_name_H-M   'P 1'
#
loop_
_entity.id
_entity.type
_entity.pdbx_description
1 polymer ?
#
loop_
_entity_poly.entity_id
_entity_poly.type
_entity_poly.pdbx_seq_one_letter_code
_entity_poly.pdbx_strand_id
1 'polypeptide(L)'
;MLDAFHEAYPQVGLRIMVHFNHPDEFLVKDENGNYIENENGSMQWHPVTDRAMRGLVSRGWLCVENQAPIIKGVNDDPDALRIMQRAVKRMGANNHYFFCGRDIVAHKAFNVPIETAWQILNESQKGLSGVETHARLSITHYKGKTEVAAVTNGPIPGVPGTENGVVIFKILRNAANAKDRGKVCIVARNPEAIWFDGYADRVIYDEAGLFDYARVIAK
;
A
#
# COMPACT_ATOMS: atom_id res chain seq x y z
N MET A 1 -10.75 -15.37 24.45
CA MET A 1 -9.33 -15.67 24.14
C MET A 1 -8.49 -14.40 24.19
N LEU A 2 -8.76 -13.38 23.36
CA LEU A 2 -7.97 -12.14 23.34
C LEU A 2 -7.95 -11.42 24.70
N ASP A 3 -9.09 -11.31 25.37
CA ASP A 3 -9.16 -10.62 26.68
C ASP A 3 -8.38 -11.36 27.77
N ALA A 4 -8.48 -12.69 27.83
CA ALA A 4 -7.69 -13.52 28.75
C ALA A 4 -6.19 -13.44 28.44
N PHE A 5 -5.80 -13.34 27.17
CA PHE A 5 -4.40 -13.11 26.80
C PHE A 5 -3.90 -11.76 27.32
N HIS A 6 -4.71 -10.69 27.17
CA HIS A 6 -4.34 -9.38 27.66
C HIS A 6 -4.28 -9.34 29.20
N GLU A 7 -5.19 -10.01 29.88
CA GLU A 7 -5.16 -10.15 31.34
C GLU A 7 -3.89 -10.86 31.82
N ALA A 8 -3.48 -11.94 31.13
CA ALA A 8 -2.26 -12.66 31.44
C ALA A 8 -0.97 -11.87 31.08
N TYR A 9 -1.03 -11.02 30.06
CA TYR A 9 0.13 -10.32 29.50
C TYR A 9 -0.17 -8.84 29.15
N PRO A 10 -0.50 -7.99 30.13
CA PRO A 10 -1.04 -6.63 29.88
C PRO A 10 -0.05 -5.69 29.17
N GLN A 11 1.25 -5.94 29.31
CA GLN A 11 2.33 -5.19 28.68
C GLN A 11 2.61 -5.58 27.22
N VAL A 12 2.01 -6.67 26.72
CA VAL A 12 2.22 -7.12 25.34
C VAL A 12 1.30 -6.34 24.41
N GLY A 13 1.88 -5.49 23.58
CA GLY A 13 1.15 -4.81 22.51
C GLY A 13 0.73 -5.80 21.42
N LEU A 14 -0.57 -5.88 21.14
CA LEU A 14 -1.12 -6.77 20.10
C LEU A 14 -1.62 -5.95 18.90
N ARG A 15 -1.19 -6.35 17.70
CA ARG A 15 -1.61 -5.74 16.43
C ARG A 15 -2.36 -6.76 15.58
N ILE A 16 -3.55 -6.40 15.13
CA ILE A 16 -4.36 -7.20 14.20
C ILE A 16 -4.23 -6.60 12.81
N MET A 17 -3.77 -7.43 11.87
CA MET A 17 -3.56 -7.03 10.48
C MET A 17 -4.74 -7.54 9.66
N VAL A 18 -5.55 -6.62 9.15
CA VAL A 18 -6.68 -6.91 8.25
C VAL A 18 -6.30 -6.60 6.80
N HIS A 19 -7.08 -7.16 5.88
CA HIS A 19 -6.80 -7.17 4.45
C HIS A 19 -8.05 -6.87 3.62
N PHE A 20 -8.74 -5.77 3.94
CA PHE A 20 -9.79 -5.26 3.06
C PHE A 20 -9.16 -4.66 1.82
N ASN A 21 -9.52 -5.16 0.64
CA ASN A 21 -8.96 -4.74 -0.64
C ASN A 21 -9.90 -3.76 -1.35
N HIS A 22 -11.20 -3.89 -1.17
CA HIS A 22 -12.20 -3.02 -1.80
C HIS A 22 -13.31 -2.64 -0.80
N PRO A 23 -13.91 -1.42 -0.86
CA PRO A 23 -14.99 -1.05 0.04
C PRO A 23 -16.21 -1.98 -0.02
N ASP A 24 -16.48 -2.60 -1.17
CA ASP A 24 -17.57 -3.60 -1.33
C ASP A 24 -17.44 -4.81 -0.39
N GLU A 25 -16.26 -5.09 0.15
CA GLU A 25 -16.09 -6.18 1.11
C GLU A 25 -16.78 -5.87 2.45
N PHE A 26 -17.03 -4.59 2.76
CA PHE A 26 -17.47 -4.19 4.09
C PHE A 26 -18.48 -3.03 4.13
N LEU A 27 -18.75 -2.33 3.02
CA LEU A 27 -19.74 -1.26 2.93
C LEU A 27 -20.98 -1.71 2.15
N VAL A 28 -22.15 -1.25 2.60
CA VAL A 28 -23.43 -1.53 1.96
C VAL A 28 -23.66 -0.58 0.78
N LYS A 29 -24.18 -1.13 -0.32
CA LYS A 29 -24.66 -0.36 -1.47
C LYS A 29 -26.18 -0.39 -1.57
N ASP A 30 -26.76 0.67 -2.11
CA ASP A 30 -28.18 0.74 -2.48
C ASP A 30 -28.46 -0.03 -3.80
N GLU A 31 -29.72 -0.07 -4.23
CA GLU A 31 -30.14 -0.72 -5.48
C GLU A 31 -29.51 -0.10 -6.74
N ASN A 32 -29.02 1.14 -6.66
CA ASN A 32 -28.36 1.85 -7.74
C ASN A 32 -26.83 1.67 -7.73
N GLY A 33 -26.30 0.92 -6.76
CA GLY A 33 -24.86 0.68 -6.61
C GLY A 33 -24.09 1.77 -5.86
N ASN A 34 -24.75 2.75 -5.25
CA ASN A 34 -24.12 3.79 -4.45
C ASN A 34 -23.88 3.31 -3.02
N TYR A 35 -22.75 3.65 -2.41
CA TYR A 35 -22.53 3.38 -0.99
C TYR A 35 -23.51 4.16 -0.13
N ILE A 36 -24.13 3.48 0.83
CA ILE A 36 -25.12 4.09 1.72
C ILE A 36 -24.40 4.85 2.84
N GLU A 37 -24.83 6.09 3.08
CA GLU A 37 -24.33 6.94 4.16
C GLU A 37 -25.34 6.96 5.32
N ASN A 38 -24.83 6.84 6.56
CA ASN A 38 -25.65 7.02 7.76
C ASN A 38 -25.92 8.52 8.00
N GLU A 39 -26.89 8.84 8.84
CA GLU A 39 -27.27 10.24 9.16
C GLU A 39 -26.11 11.12 9.67
N ASN A 40 -25.10 10.50 10.30
CA ASN A 40 -23.90 11.18 10.82
C ASN A 40 -22.78 11.38 9.78
N GLY A 41 -23.04 11.01 8.53
CA GLY A 41 -22.11 11.08 7.42
C GLY A 41 -21.02 10.01 7.38
N SER A 42 -21.13 8.92 8.15
CA SER A 42 -20.27 7.75 8.00
C SER A 42 -20.88 6.74 7.03
N MET A 43 -20.07 6.01 6.28
CA MET A 43 -20.55 4.94 5.41
C MET A 43 -21.17 3.79 6.24
N GLN A 44 -22.25 3.19 5.75
CA GLN A 44 -22.90 2.05 6.36
C GLN A 44 -22.10 0.77 6.09
N TRP A 45 -21.73 0.07 7.15
CA TRP A 45 -21.00 -1.19 7.06
C TRP A 45 -21.97 -2.38 6.97
N HIS A 46 -21.55 -3.46 6.31
CA HIS A 46 -22.26 -4.73 6.39
C HIS A 46 -22.34 -5.19 7.85
N PRO A 47 -23.51 -5.67 8.35
CA PRO A 47 -23.68 -5.96 9.77
C PRO A 47 -22.65 -6.94 10.36
N VAL A 48 -22.18 -7.90 9.55
CA VAL A 48 -21.20 -8.91 9.98
C VAL A 48 -19.80 -8.30 10.14
N THR A 49 -19.36 -7.47 9.19
CA THR A 49 -18.04 -6.82 9.24
C THR A 49 -18.02 -5.70 10.26
N ASP A 50 -19.11 -4.92 10.40
CA ASP A 50 -19.29 -3.91 11.45
C ASP A 50 -19.11 -4.54 12.84
N ARG A 51 -19.85 -5.61 13.14
CA ARG A 51 -19.76 -6.30 14.44
C ARG A 51 -18.36 -6.83 14.72
N ALA A 52 -17.70 -7.42 13.72
CA ALA A 52 -16.35 -7.95 13.88
C ALA A 52 -15.33 -6.83 14.17
N MET A 53 -15.37 -5.75 13.39
CA MET A 53 -14.47 -4.61 13.56
C MET A 53 -14.73 -3.87 14.88
N ARG A 54 -15.99 -3.59 15.22
CA ARG A 54 -16.36 -2.99 16.52
C ARG A 54 -15.89 -3.85 17.70
N GLY A 55 -15.97 -5.17 17.57
CA GLY A 55 -15.40 -6.10 18.53
C GLY A 55 -13.91 -5.86 18.74
N LEU A 56 -13.13 -5.74 17.66
CA LEU A 56 -11.69 -5.48 17.77
C LEU A 56 -11.38 -4.08 18.32
N VAL A 57 -11.94 -3.03 17.71
CA VAL A 57 -11.57 -1.63 18.02
C VAL A 57 -12.08 -1.15 19.38
N SER A 58 -13.13 -1.76 19.94
CA SER A 58 -13.59 -1.46 21.31
C SER A 58 -12.58 -1.88 22.38
N ARG A 59 -11.63 -2.76 22.04
CA ARG A 59 -10.49 -3.13 22.89
C ARG A 59 -9.36 -2.14 22.66
N GLY A 60 -9.36 -1.02 23.39
CA GLY A 60 -8.40 0.08 23.21
C GLY A 60 -6.91 -0.31 23.35
N TRP A 61 -6.60 -1.51 23.83
CA TRP A 61 -5.25 -2.09 23.90
C TRP A 61 -4.83 -2.82 22.60
N LEU A 62 -5.74 -3.01 21.65
CA LEU A 62 -5.46 -3.51 20.30
C LEU A 62 -5.17 -2.36 19.33
N CYS A 63 -4.20 -2.55 18.45
CA CYS A 63 -4.09 -1.75 17.23
C CYS A 63 -4.59 -2.58 16.03
N VAL A 64 -5.52 -2.04 15.27
CA VAL A 64 -5.99 -2.65 14.02
C VAL A 64 -5.42 -1.88 12.84
N GLU A 65 -4.84 -2.59 11.89
CA GLU A 65 -4.11 -2.01 10.75
C GLU A 65 -4.56 -2.72 9.47
N ASN A 66 -4.97 -1.97 8.45
CA ASN A 66 -5.31 -2.50 7.14
C ASN A 66 -4.12 -2.39 6.19
N GLN A 67 -3.85 -3.46 5.45
CA GLN A 67 -2.88 -3.45 4.36
C GLN A 67 -3.43 -4.24 3.17
N ALA A 68 -3.29 -3.72 1.95
CA ALA A 68 -3.90 -4.33 0.77
C ALA A 68 -3.00 -4.18 -0.47
N PRO A 69 -2.88 -5.20 -1.33
CA PRO A 69 -2.34 -4.98 -2.68
C PRO A 69 -3.27 -4.10 -3.52
N ILE A 70 -2.68 -3.37 -4.46
CA ILE A 70 -3.41 -2.80 -5.60
C ILE A 70 -3.44 -3.86 -6.69
N ILE A 71 -4.65 -4.30 -7.04
CA ILE A 71 -4.94 -5.43 -7.92
C ILE A 71 -5.75 -4.92 -9.11
N LYS A 72 -5.25 -5.25 -10.30
CA LYS A 72 -5.88 -4.93 -11.58
C LYS A 72 -7.31 -5.45 -11.66
N GLY A 73 -8.27 -4.58 -11.98
CA GLY A 73 -9.68 -4.89 -12.12
C GLY A 73 -10.41 -5.18 -10.80
N VAL A 74 -9.80 -4.91 -9.65
CA VAL A 74 -10.42 -5.11 -8.32
C VAL A 74 -10.44 -3.81 -7.54
N ASN A 75 -9.29 -3.19 -7.31
CA ASN A 75 -9.17 -1.96 -6.52
C ASN A 75 -8.13 -0.99 -7.10
N ASP A 76 -7.83 -1.12 -8.39
CA ASP A 76 -7.02 -0.18 -9.18
C ASP A 76 -7.80 1.10 -9.55
N ASP A 77 -8.55 1.62 -8.58
CA ASP A 77 -9.40 2.80 -8.68
C ASP A 77 -9.10 3.75 -7.50
N PRO A 78 -8.62 4.99 -7.77
CA PRO A 78 -8.33 5.94 -6.71
C PRO A 78 -9.55 6.32 -5.86
N ASP A 79 -10.76 6.35 -6.42
CA ASP A 79 -11.96 6.71 -5.66
C ASP A 79 -12.38 5.59 -4.71
N ALA A 80 -12.32 4.32 -5.15
CA ALA A 80 -12.51 3.17 -4.28
C ALA A 80 -11.50 3.15 -3.11
N LEU A 81 -10.22 3.39 -3.38
CA LEU A 81 -9.20 3.47 -2.31
C LEU A 81 -9.43 4.65 -1.36
N ARG A 82 -9.92 5.79 -1.86
CA ARG A 82 -10.25 6.96 -1.03
C ARG A 82 -11.37 6.62 -0.04
N ILE A 83 -12.45 6.04 -0.55
CA ILE A 83 -13.61 5.60 0.25
C ILE A 83 -13.17 4.60 1.31
N MET A 84 -12.38 3.59 0.92
CA MET A 84 -11.89 2.57 1.84
C MET A 84 -11.01 3.16 2.95
N GLN A 85 -10.01 3.98 2.60
CA GLN A 85 -9.10 4.59 3.58
C GLN A 85 -9.85 5.42 4.63
N ARG A 86 -10.83 6.21 4.20
CA ARG A 86 -11.69 7.00 5.10
C ARG A 86 -12.55 6.11 5.99
N ALA A 87 -13.25 5.13 5.40
CA ALA A 87 -14.16 4.26 6.14
C ALA A 87 -13.42 3.41 7.18
N VAL A 88 -12.29 2.79 6.79
CA VAL A 88 -11.42 2.02 7.69
C VAL A 88 -10.90 2.91 8.83
N LYS A 89 -10.46 4.14 8.51
CA LYS A 89 -9.98 5.07 9.54
C LYS A 89 -11.07 5.49 10.51
N ARG A 90 -12.28 5.79 10.02
CA ARG A 90 -13.44 6.11 10.87
C ARG A 90 -13.88 4.94 11.75
N MET A 91 -13.72 3.70 11.30
CA MET A 91 -13.99 2.51 12.12
C MET A 91 -13.00 2.34 13.28
N GLY A 92 -11.83 3.00 13.23
CA GLY A 92 -10.79 2.92 14.27
C GLY A 92 -9.59 2.06 13.90
N ALA A 93 -9.50 1.61 12.64
CA ALA A 93 -8.32 0.95 12.11
C ALA A 93 -7.39 1.94 11.38
N ASN A 94 -6.11 1.62 11.25
CA ASN A 94 -5.13 2.46 10.57
C ASN A 94 -4.87 1.96 9.15
N ASN A 95 -4.55 2.88 8.23
CA ASN A 95 -4.12 2.54 6.87
C ASN A 95 -2.59 2.35 6.88
N HIS A 96 -2.12 1.10 6.75
CA HIS A 96 -0.70 0.76 6.91
C HIS A 96 0.07 0.78 5.59
N TYR A 97 -0.24 -0.13 4.66
CA TYR A 97 0.41 -0.21 3.36
C TYR A 97 -0.60 -0.52 2.26
N PHE A 98 -0.37 0.10 1.11
CA PHE A 98 -0.77 -0.49 -0.16
C PHE A 98 0.44 -1.18 -0.79
N PHE A 99 0.22 -2.32 -1.46
CA PHE A 99 1.31 -3.05 -2.11
C PHE A 99 1.24 -2.95 -3.62
N CYS A 100 2.38 -2.70 -4.25
CA CYS A 100 2.57 -3.10 -5.65
C CYS A 100 2.43 -4.63 -5.74
N GLY A 101 1.93 -5.11 -6.89
CA GLY A 101 1.77 -6.53 -7.12
C GLY A 101 3.09 -7.30 -6.98
N ARG A 102 3.00 -8.59 -6.63
CA ARG A 102 4.15 -9.43 -6.28
C ARG A 102 4.66 -10.21 -7.48
N ASP A 103 5.94 -10.54 -7.46
CA ASP A 103 6.53 -11.54 -8.35
C ASP A 103 6.00 -12.96 -8.05
N ILE A 104 4.97 -13.38 -8.78
CA ILE A 104 4.40 -14.72 -8.76
C ILE A 104 4.18 -15.18 -10.21
N VAL A 105 3.99 -16.48 -10.44
CA VAL A 105 3.85 -17.05 -11.81
C VAL A 105 2.82 -16.31 -12.67
N ALA A 106 1.68 -15.91 -12.08
CA ALA A 106 0.59 -15.22 -12.78
C ALA A 106 0.57 -13.69 -12.58
N HIS A 107 1.69 -13.07 -12.16
CA HIS A 107 1.72 -11.66 -11.75
C HIS A 107 1.20 -10.69 -12.82
N LYS A 108 1.41 -10.97 -14.11
CA LYS A 108 0.94 -10.14 -15.22
C LYS A 108 -0.59 -9.99 -15.28
N ALA A 109 -1.34 -10.95 -14.75
CA ALA A 109 -2.80 -10.90 -14.74
C ALA A 109 -3.35 -9.94 -13.68
N PHE A 110 -2.60 -9.72 -12.59
CA PHE A 110 -3.10 -9.02 -11.40
C PHE A 110 -2.33 -7.73 -11.08
N ASN A 111 -1.09 -7.57 -11.58
CA ASN A 111 -0.28 -6.40 -11.32
C ASN A 111 -0.69 -5.24 -12.25
N VAL A 112 -0.82 -4.06 -11.67
CA VAL A 112 -0.74 -2.79 -12.40
C VAL A 112 0.72 -2.33 -12.48
N PRO A 113 1.10 -1.50 -13.46
CA PRO A 113 2.43 -0.90 -13.47
C PRO A 113 2.73 -0.13 -12.18
N ILE A 114 3.99 -0.12 -11.77
CA ILE A 114 4.44 0.48 -10.50
C ILE A 114 4.09 1.96 -10.42
N GLU A 115 4.29 2.69 -11.51
CA GLU A 115 3.97 4.11 -11.60
C GLU A 115 2.46 4.36 -11.54
N THR A 116 1.66 3.47 -12.14
CA THR A 116 0.19 3.49 -12.06
C THR A 116 -0.28 3.24 -10.63
N ALA A 117 0.26 2.25 -9.93
CA ALA A 117 -0.03 2.01 -8.51
C ALA A 117 0.31 3.23 -7.65
N TRP A 118 1.45 3.89 -7.92
CA TRP A 118 1.85 5.11 -7.23
C TRP A 118 0.85 6.24 -7.47
N GLN A 119 0.45 6.44 -8.73
CA GLN A 119 -0.54 7.45 -9.08
C GLN A 119 -1.89 7.17 -8.40
N ILE A 120 -2.40 5.94 -8.49
CA ILE A 120 -3.67 5.54 -7.85
C ILE A 120 -3.66 5.85 -6.36
N LEU A 121 -2.60 5.47 -5.64
CA LEU A 121 -2.52 5.76 -4.20
C LEU A 121 -2.51 7.28 -3.94
N ASN A 122 -1.67 8.04 -4.65
CA ASN A 122 -1.55 9.48 -4.43
C ASN A 122 -2.86 10.23 -4.77
N GLU A 123 -3.53 9.85 -5.87
CA GLU A 123 -4.83 10.41 -6.24
C GLU A 123 -5.92 10.04 -5.21
N SER A 124 -5.90 8.80 -4.70
CA SER A 124 -6.85 8.37 -3.66
C SER A 124 -6.72 9.19 -2.37
N GLN A 125 -5.51 9.65 -2.05
CA GLN A 125 -5.23 10.40 -0.84
C GLN A 125 -5.56 11.88 -0.95
N LYS A 126 -5.84 12.39 -2.16
CA LYS A 126 -6.37 13.74 -2.32
C LYS A 126 -7.75 13.85 -1.67
N GLY A 127 -7.95 14.89 -0.87
CA GLY A 127 -9.21 15.14 -0.16
C GLY A 127 -9.42 14.30 1.11
N LEU A 128 -8.43 13.50 1.51
CA LEU A 128 -8.39 12.86 2.83
C LEU A 128 -7.63 13.75 3.83
N SER A 129 -7.95 13.60 5.10
CA SER A 129 -7.21 14.21 6.21
C SER A 129 -5.88 13.50 6.44
N GLY A 130 -4.90 14.18 7.05
CA GLY A 130 -3.56 13.62 7.25
C GLY A 130 -3.52 12.27 7.97
N VAL A 131 -4.44 12.02 8.91
CA VAL A 131 -4.53 10.74 9.64
C VAL A 131 -5.12 9.59 8.82
N GLU A 132 -5.84 9.91 7.73
CA GLU A 132 -6.38 8.95 6.78
C GLU A 132 -5.32 8.56 5.72
N THR A 133 -4.38 9.47 5.41
CA THR A 133 -3.36 9.33 4.33
C THR A 133 -2.02 8.75 4.77
N HIS A 134 -1.96 8.02 5.89
CA HIS A 134 -0.71 7.46 6.39
C HIS A 134 -0.15 6.29 5.56
N ALA A 135 -0.98 5.64 4.73
CA ALA A 135 -0.55 4.46 3.97
C ALA A 135 0.52 4.83 2.95
N ARG A 136 1.56 3.99 2.89
CA ARG A 136 2.63 4.10 1.89
C ARG A 136 2.46 3.04 0.81
N LEU A 137 2.93 3.33 -0.40
CA LEU A 137 3.03 2.32 -1.45
C LEU A 137 4.32 1.51 -1.26
N SER A 138 4.19 0.24 -0.90
CA SER A 138 5.30 -0.66 -0.68
C SER A 138 5.40 -1.70 -1.80
N ILE A 139 6.62 -2.02 -2.20
CA ILE A 139 6.96 -3.13 -3.08
C ILE A 139 7.98 -4.03 -2.35
N THR A 140 7.82 -5.34 -2.49
CA THR A 140 8.72 -6.29 -1.83
C THR A 140 9.96 -6.51 -2.68
N HIS A 141 11.11 -6.59 -2.03
CA HIS A 141 12.40 -6.85 -2.65
C HIS A 141 13.20 -7.85 -1.81
N TYR A 142 14.22 -8.50 -2.37
CA TYR A 142 15.04 -9.45 -1.61
C TYR A 142 15.81 -8.77 -0.46
N LYS A 143 16.12 -7.47 -0.61
CA LYS A 143 16.70 -6.64 0.46
C LYS A 143 15.68 -6.26 1.55
N GLY A 144 14.37 -6.41 1.31
CA GLY A 144 13.32 -6.10 2.27
C GLY A 144 12.14 -5.33 1.65
N LYS A 145 11.41 -4.57 2.48
CA LYS A 145 10.33 -3.70 2.03
C LYS A 145 10.89 -2.40 1.48
N THR A 146 10.53 -2.09 0.25
CA THR A 146 10.88 -0.84 -0.44
C THR A 146 9.61 -0.02 -0.61
N GLU A 147 9.74 1.30 -0.57
CA GLU A 147 8.70 2.27 -0.88
C GLU A 147 8.90 2.77 -2.32
N VAL A 148 7.81 2.89 -3.08
CA VAL A 148 7.80 3.76 -4.26
C VAL A 148 7.57 5.18 -3.74
N ALA A 149 8.65 5.89 -3.44
CA ALA A 149 8.60 7.11 -2.66
C ALA A 149 8.10 8.30 -3.50
N ALA A 150 8.52 8.40 -4.76
CA ALA A 150 8.10 9.47 -5.65
C ALA A 150 8.21 9.06 -7.11
N VAL A 151 7.38 9.69 -7.94
CA VAL A 151 7.46 9.67 -9.39
C VAL A 151 7.43 11.12 -9.86
N THR A 152 8.41 11.53 -10.67
CA THR A 152 8.50 12.92 -11.19
C THR A 152 8.08 12.99 -12.66
N ASN A 153 7.74 14.19 -13.13
CA ASN A 153 7.22 14.43 -14.49
C ASN A 153 8.20 15.14 -15.43
N GLY A 154 9.41 15.46 -14.97
CA GLY A 154 10.36 16.25 -15.76
C GLY A 154 11.81 15.99 -15.35
N PRO A 155 12.75 16.52 -16.15
CA PRO A 155 14.16 16.19 -16.04
C PRO A 155 14.78 16.61 -14.72
N ILE A 156 15.77 15.83 -14.30
CA ILE A 156 16.76 16.28 -13.34
C ILE A 156 17.81 17.07 -14.15
N PRO A 157 17.97 18.38 -13.91
CA PRO A 157 18.92 19.19 -14.67
C PRO A 157 20.33 18.59 -14.64
N GLY A 158 20.93 18.41 -15.82
CA GLY A 158 22.28 17.87 -15.98
C GLY A 158 22.41 16.35 -15.87
N VAL A 159 21.29 15.60 -15.77
CA VAL A 159 21.31 14.13 -15.71
C VAL A 159 20.66 13.53 -16.96
N PRO A 160 21.44 12.94 -17.89
CA PRO A 160 20.90 12.31 -19.10
C PRO A 160 19.93 11.16 -18.80
N GLY A 161 18.96 10.93 -19.68
CA GLY A 161 18.00 9.83 -19.54
C GLY A 161 16.84 10.12 -18.58
N THR A 162 16.80 11.33 -17.99
CA THR A 162 15.74 11.76 -17.06
C THR A 162 14.68 12.63 -17.72
N GLU A 163 14.68 12.77 -19.04
CA GLU A 163 13.87 13.75 -19.79
C GLU A 163 12.37 13.66 -19.44
N ASN A 164 11.89 12.45 -19.13
CA ASN A 164 10.50 12.17 -18.76
C ASN A 164 10.25 12.09 -17.24
N GLY A 165 11.28 12.36 -16.42
CA GLY A 165 11.28 12.19 -14.98
C GLY A 165 11.96 10.90 -14.50
N VAL A 166 11.79 10.62 -13.21
CA VAL A 166 12.37 9.48 -12.52
C VAL A 166 11.38 8.82 -11.57
N VAL A 167 11.67 7.57 -11.21
CA VAL A 167 11.05 6.87 -10.09
C VAL A 167 12.07 6.77 -8.97
N ILE A 168 11.67 7.13 -7.75
CA ILE A 168 12.52 7.08 -6.56
C ILE A 168 12.01 5.97 -5.64
N PHE A 169 12.85 4.98 -5.41
CA PHE A 169 12.63 3.92 -4.44
C PHE A 169 13.38 4.21 -3.14
N LYS A 170 12.83 3.80 -2.00
CA LYS A 170 13.47 3.96 -0.69
C LYS A 170 13.30 2.70 0.17
N ILE A 171 14.37 2.20 0.78
CA ILE A 171 14.26 1.05 1.69
C ILE A 171 13.52 1.45 2.97
N LEU A 172 12.36 0.84 3.24
CA LEU A 172 11.58 1.03 4.46
C LEU A 172 12.09 0.15 5.61
N ARG A 173 12.36 -1.11 5.29
CA ARG A 173 12.76 -2.15 6.25
C ARG A 173 13.56 -3.23 5.55
N ASN A 174 14.72 -3.54 6.10
CA ASN A 174 15.59 -4.64 5.70
C ASN A 174 15.97 -5.49 6.92
N ALA A 175 16.50 -6.69 6.70
CA ALA A 175 16.77 -7.66 7.76
C ALA A 175 17.90 -7.21 8.71
N ALA A 176 17.96 -7.85 9.88
CA ALA A 176 19.01 -7.67 10.89
C ALA A 176 19.20 -6.21 11.33
N ASN A 177 20.43 -5.68 11.23
CA ASN A 177 20.80 -4.35 11.72
C ASN A 177 20.27 -3.18 10.86
N ALA A 178 19.50 -3.49 9.80
CA ALA A 178 18.83 -2.51 8.96
C ALA A 178 19.75 -1.44 8.34
N LYS A 179 21.01 -1.77 8.02
CA LYS A 179 22.04 -0.82 7.54
C LYS A 179 21.64 0.00 6.30
N ASP A 180 20.81 -0.58 5.44
CA ASP A 180 20.34 0.07 4.20
C ASP A 180 19.00 0.81 4.35
N ARG A 181 18.40 0.86 5.56
CA ARG A 181 17.15 1.59 5.78
C ARG A 181 17.33 3.06 5.44
N GLY A 182 16.42 3.60 4.62
CA GLY A 182 16.45 4.99 4.17
C GLY A 182 17.29 5.23 2.92
N LYS A 183 18.14 4.29 2.49
CA LYS A 183 18.86 4.39 1.22
C LYS A 183 17.89 4.39 0.05
N VAL A 184 18.30 5.06 -1.03
CA VAL A 184 17.46 5.27 -2.21
C VAL A 184 18.02 4.62 -3.47
N CYS A 185 17.13 4.38 -4.42
CA CYS A 185 17.47 4.07 -5.80
C CYS A 185 16.63 4.97 -6.70
N ILE A 186 17.24 5.51 -7.75
CA ILE A 186 16.64 6.40 -8.73
C ILE A 186 16.81 5.76 -10.11
N VAL A 187 15.70 5.63 -10.83
CA VAL A 187 15.65 5.06 -12.18
C VAL A 187 14.86 5.99 -13.09
N ALA A 188 15.16 6.01 -14.39
CA ALA A 188 14.32 6.73 -15.34
C ALA A 188 12.93 6.08 -15.43
N ARG A 189 11.92 6.84 -15.84
CA ARG A 189 10.54 6.35 -15.97
C ARG A 189 10.45 5.11 -16.87
N ASN A 190 9.57 4.19 -16.48
CA ASN A 190 9.04 3.14 -17.34
C ASN A 190 7.55 2.92 -16.98
N PRO A 191 6.62 3.53 -17.72
CA PRO A 191 5.19 3.40 -17.46
C PRO A 191 4.65 1.96 -17.55
N GLU A 192 5.37 1.04 -18.20
CA GLU A 192 4.98 -0.37 -18.36
C GLU A 192 5.62 -1.30 -17.32
N ALA A 193 6.48 -0.78 -16.44
CA ALA A 193 7.21 -1.60 -15.47
C ALA A 193 6.28 -2.11 -14.37
N ILE A 194 5.96 -3.40 -14.43
CA ILE A 194 5.21 -4.14 -13.40
C ILE A 194 6.12 -4.71 -12.29
N TRP A 195 7.44 -4.65 -12.46
CA TRP A 195 8.45 -5.07 -11.48
C TRP A 195 9.77 -4.31 -11.66
N PHE A 196 10.70 -4.48 -10.70
CA PHE A 196 12.04 -3.89 -10.73
C PHE A 196 12.79 -4.13 -12.04
N ASP A 197 12.76 -5.34 -12.61
CA ASP A 197 13.46 -5.67 -13.87
C ASP A 197 13.09 -4.73 -15.03
N GLY A 198 11.89 -4.15 -15.02
CA GLY A 198 11.47 -3.16 -16.00
C GLY A 198 12.28 -1.86 -15.98
N TYR A 199 13.11 -1.64 -14.96
CA TYR A 199 13.97 -0.47 -14.82
C TYR A 199 15.46 -0.80 -14.92
N ALA A 200 15.85 -2.07 -15.10
CA ALA A 200 17.24 -2.50 -15.02
C ALA A 200 18.16 -1.86 -16.08
N ASP A 201 17.59 -1.47 -17.23
CA ASP A 201 18.27 -0.80 -18.34
C ASP A 201 18.40 0.73 -18.16
N ARG A 202 17.82 1.29 -17.10
CA ARG A 202 17.66 2.75 -16.91
C ARG A 202 17.93 3.23 -15.49
N VAL A 203 18.82 2.53 -14.80
CA VAL A 203 19.27 2.90 -13.45
C VAL A 203 20.14 4.15 -13.53
N ILE A 204 19.78 5.17 -12.75
CA ILE A 204 20.51 6.45 -12.66
C ILE A 204 21.41 6.45 -11.42
N TYR A 205 20.90 5.96 -10.30
CA TYR A 205 21.60 5.91 -9.02
C TYR A 205 21.05 4.77 -8.18
N ASP A 206 21.91 3.94 -7.58
CA ASP A 206 21.46 2.80 -6.78
C ASP A 206 22.31 2.58 -5.52
N GLU A 207 22.19 3.48 -4.56
CA GLU A 207 22.81 3.32 -3.25
C GLU A 207 22.22 2.16 -2.44
N ALA A 208 20.91 1.92 -2.63
CA ALA A 208 20.19 0.82 -2.02
C ALA A 208 20.64 -0.54 -2.58
N GLY A 209 21.23 -0.56 -3.77
CA GLY A 209 21.62 -1.75 -4.52
C GLY A 209 20.41 -2.63 -4.85
N LEU A 210 19.30 -2.03 -5.28
CA LEU A 210 18.10 -2.76 -5.71
C LEU A 210 18.34 -3.54 -7.01
N PHE A 211 19.34 -3.17 -7.79
CA PHE A 211 19.64 -3.75 -9.10
C PHE A 211 20.95 -4.58 -9.09
N ASP A 212 21.54 -4.81 -7.92
CA ASP A 212 22.72 -5.69 -7.75
C ASP A 212 22.38 -7.19 -7.90
N TYR A 213 21.15 -7.53 -8.27
CA TYR A 213 20.71 -8.90 -8.51
C TYR A 213 20.01 -9.02 -9.87
N ALA A 214 20.05 -10.24 -10.40
CA ALA A 214 19.10 -10.65 -11.43
C ALA A 214 18.08 -11.59 -10.77
N ARG A 215 16.82 -11.50 -11.19
CA ARG A 215 15.81 -12.51 -10.87
C ARG A 215 16.33 -13.90 -11.25
N VAL A 216 16.02 -14.89 -10.41
CA VAL A 216 16.20 -16.29 -10.79
C VAL A 216 15.15 -16.60 -11.87
N ILE A 217 15.60 -16.73 -13.12
CA ILE A 217 14.75 -17.22 -14.21
C ILE A 217 14.55 -18.71 -13.93
N ALA A 218 13.31 -19.11 -13.62
CA ALA A 218 12.96 -20.53 -13.55
C ALA A 218 13.22 -21.15 -14.93
N LYS A 219 14.05 -22.19 -14.96
CA LYS A 219 14.30 -22.99 -16.16
C LYS A 219 13.04 -23.76 -16.58
#